data_AF-A0A199W3P9-F1
#
_entry.id   AF-A0A199W3P9-F1
#
_cell.length_a   1.000
_cell.length_b   1.000
_cell.length_c   1.000
_cell.angle_alpha   90.00
_cell.angle_beta   90.00
_cell.angle_gamma   90.00
#
_symmetry.space_group_name_H-M   'P 1'
#
loop_
_entity.id
_entity.type
_entity.pdbx_description
1 polymer ?
#
loop_
_entity_poly.entity_id
_entity_poly.type
_entity_poly.pdbx_seq_one_letter_code
_entity_poly.pdbx_strand_id
1 'polypeptide(L)'
;MVGSEVYSTEVKKTEVLMENFRRAIGLRIKENKEVYEGEVTELSPEETESVTDGYSKSISRVIIGLKTVKGTKQLKLDPTIYDALIKETVAVGDVIYIEASSGCF
;
A
#
# COMPACT_ATOMS: atom_id res chain seq x y z
N MET A 1 -2.83 -0.01 -33.83
CA MET A 1 -3.59 -1.19 -34.26
C MET A 1 -3.17 -1.51 -35.68
N VAL A 2 -2.32 -2.53 -35.83
CA VAL A 2 -1.94 -3.04 -37.16
C VAL A 2 -2.98 -4.08 -37.53
N GLY A 3 -3.48 -4.11 -38.77
CA GLY A 3 -4.57 -5.00 -39.17
C GLY A 3 -4.34 -6.48 -38.85
N SER A 4 -3.08 -6.91 -38.70
CA SER A 4 -2.66 -8.26 -38.32
C SER A 4 -3.07 -8.70 -36.90
N GLU A 5 -3.30 -7.77 -35.96
CA GLU A 5 -3.73 -8.09 -34.59
C GLU A 5 -5.23 -8.49 -34.51
N VAL A 6 -6.01 -8.11 -35.52
CA VAL A 6 -7.46 -8.42 -35.62
C VAL A 6 -7.71 -9.79 -36.27
N TYR A 7 -6.73 -10.31 -37.01
CA TYR A 7 -6.78 -11.61 -37.69
C TYR A 7 -5.88 -12.63 -36.97
N SER A 8 -6.07 -12.81 -35.65
CA SER A 8 -5.50 -13.94 -34.91
C SER A 8 -6.54 -15.05 -34.76
N THR A 9 -6.11 -16.30 -34.89
CA THR A 9 -6.94 -17.51 -34.72
C THR A 9 -7.26 -17.79 -33.24
N GLU A 10 -6.59 -17.10 -32.31
CA GLU A 10 -6.62 -17.39 -30.87
C GLU A 10 -7.75 -16.66 -30.11
N VAL A 11 -8.29 -15.56 -30.66
CA VAL A 11 -9.27 -14.71 -29.96
C VAL A 11 -10.41 -14.35 -30.90
N LYS A 12 -11.66 -14.34 -30.41
CA LYS A 12 -12.81 -13.97 -31.26
C LYS A 12 -12.67 -12.51 -31.67
N LYS A 13 -12.84 -12.22 -32.97
CA LYS A 13 -12.76 -10.87 -33.54
C LYS A 13 -13.58 -9.82 -32.76
N THR A 14 -14.73 -10.22 -32.22
CA THR A 14 -15.60 -9.39 -31.38
C THR A 14 -14.97 -9.01 -30.03
N GLU A 15 -14.20 -9.90 -29.41
CA GLU A 15 -13.54 -9.65 -28.13
C GLU A 15 -12.39 -8.64 -28.29
N VAL A 16 -11.59 -8.80 -29.35
CA VAL A 16 -10.52 -7.85 -29.71
C VAL A 16 -11.11 -6.46 -29.93
N LEU A 17 -12.22 -6.36 -30.66
CA LEU A 17 -12.88 -5.09 -30.90
C LEU A 17 -13.47 -4.48 -29.60
N MET A 18 -14.10 -5.30 -28.76
CA MET A 18 -14.67 -4.86 -27.48
C MET A 18 -13.62 -4.44 -26.45
N GLU A 19 -12.45 -5.07 -26.45
CA GLU A 19 -11.33 -4.65 -25.62
C GLU A 19 -10.81 -3.28 -26.06
N ASN A 20 -10.65 -3.07 -27.37
CA ASN A 20 -10.24 -1.78 -27.91
C ASN A 20 -11.25 -0.67 -27.59
N PHE A 21 -12.56 -0.94 -27.69
CA PHE A 21 -13.59 0.01 -27.27
C PHE A 21 -13.53 0.32 -25.77
N ARG A 22 -13.33 -0.68 -24.91
CA ARG A 22 -13.17 -0.45 -23.45
C ARG A 22 -11.92 0.37 -23.13
N ARG A 23 -10.80 0.11 -23.80
CA ARG A 23 -9.54 0.87 -23.62
C ARG A 23 -9.62 2.30 -24.16
N ALA A 24 -10.47 2.55 -25.16
CA ALA A 24 -10.70 3.88 -25.71
C ALA A 24 -11.62 4.75 -24.84
N ILE A 25 -12.37 4.17 -23.89
CA ILE A 25 -13.18 4.92 -22.93
C ILE A 25 -12.30 5.37 -21.77
N GLY A 26 -11.93 6.65 -21.78
CA GLY A 26 -11.23 7.27 -20.66
C GLY A 26 -12.19 7.64 -19.53
N LEU A 27 -12.11 6.95 -18.40
CA LEU A 27 -12.76 7.37 -17.16
C LEU A 27 -11.79 8.20 -16.33
N ARG A 28 -12.22 9.38 -15.88
CA ARG A 28 -11.46 10.22 -14.94
C ARG A 28 -12.14 10.17 -13.59
N ILE A 29 -11.50 9.52 -12.62
CA ILE A 29 -11.97 9.45 -11.24
C ILE A 29 -11.05 10.32 -10.40
N LYS A 30 -11.65 11.13 -9.52
CA LYS A 30 -10.92 11.88 -8.50
C LYS A 30 -11.18 11.21 -7.16
N GLU A 31 -10.12 10.68 -6.56
CA GLU A 31 -10.15 10.07 -5.25
C GLU A 31 -9.39 10.96 -4.27
N ASN A 32 -9.91 11.12 -3.07
CA ASN A 32 -9.20 11.77 -1.98
C ASN A 32 -8.51 10.69 -1.16
N LYS A 33 -7.19 10.77 -1.06
CA LYS A 33 -6.39 9.87 -0.22
C LYS A 33 -5.95 10.62 1.03
N GLU A 34 -6.04 9.95 2.17
CA GLU A 34 -5.50 10.45 3.43
C GLU A 34 -4.04 10.04 3.56
N VAL A 35 -3.19 11.03 3.82
CA VAL A 35 -1.75 10.87 3.76
C VAL A 35 -1.12 11.54 4.97
N TYR A 36 -0.16 10.84 5.58
CA TYR A 36 0.57 11.31 6.74
C TYR A 36 2.05 11.44 6.38
N GLU A 37 2.61 12.63 6.60
CA GLU A 37 4.01 12.93 6.38
C GLU A 37 4.64 13.40 7.68
N GLY A 38 5.82 12.89 8.00
CA GLY A 38 6.56 13.34 9.17
C GLY A 38 7.85 12.58 9.41
N GLU A 39 8.65 13.11 10.34
CA GLU A 39 9.85 12.46 10.86
C GLU A 39 9.45 11.36 11.86
N VAL A 40 10.02 10.17 11.71
CA VAL A 40 9.79 9.04 12.61
C VAL A 40 10.48 9.32 13.95
N THR A 41 9.69 9.46 15.02
CA THR A 41 10.21 9.62 16.37
C THR A 41 10.22 8.33 17.16
N GLU A 42 9.34 7.40 16.81
CA GLU A 42 9.16 6.13 17.52
C GLU A 42 8.68 5.06 16.53
N LEU A 43 9.24 3.87 16.63
CA LEU A 43 8.84 2.68 15.86
C LEU A 43 8.85 1.49 16.82
N SER A 44 7.66 1.09 17.27
CA SER A 44 7.49 0.04 18.29
C SER A 44 6.47 -1.00 17.81
N PRO A 45 6.88 -2.23 17.45
CA PRO A 45 5.96 -3.32 17.15
C PRO A 45 5.32 -3.87 18.43
N GLU A 46 4.00 -4.03 18.43
CA GLU A 46 3.24 -4.68 19.49
C GLU A 46 3.07 -6.16 19.12
N GLU A 47 3.84 -7.02 19.79
CA GLU A 47 3.73 -8.48 19.66
C GLU A 47 2.56 -8.97 20.54
N THR A 48 1.69 -9.85 20.02
CA THR A 48 0.67 -10.51 20.84
C THR A 48 0.86 -12.02 20.78
N GLU A 49 0.88 -12.65 21.96
CA GLU A 49 0.96 -14.10 22.07
C GLU A 49 -0.34 -14.74 21.57
N SER A 50 -0.24 -15.60 20.56
CA SER A 50 -1.36 -16.41 20.11
C SER A 50 -1.54 -17.60 21.07
N VAL A 51 -2.77 -17.77 21.56
CA VAL A 51 -3.16 -18.74 22.62
C VAL A 51 -3.01 -20.21 22.19
N THR A 52 -2.71 -20.51 20.92
CA THR A 52 -2.83 -21.86 20.36
C THR A 52 -1.50 -22.61 20.16
N ASP A 53 -0.35 -21.94 20.02
CA ASP A 53 0.93 -22.64 19.95
C ASP A 53 2.11 -21.68 20.16
N GLY A 54 2.85 -21.87 21.26
CA GLY A 54 3.88 -20.97 21.78
C GLY A 54 5.17 -20.84 20.96
N TYR A 55 5.10 -20.94 19.63
CA TYR A 55 6.25 -20.92 18.73
C TYR A 55 6.20 -19.87 17.61
N SER A 56 5.09 -19.15 17.42
CA SER A 56 5.02 -18.08 16.42
C SER A 56 4.60 -16.75 17.03
N LYS A 57 5.58 -15.85 17.19
CA LYS A 57 5.34 -14.45 17.55
C LYS A 57 4.59 -13.78 16.41
N SER A 58 3.31 -13.52 16.61
CA SER A 58 2.48 -12.81 15.63
C SER A 58 2.47 -11.33 16.01
N ILE A 59 2.96 -10.48 15.12
CA ILE A 59 2.89 -9.02 15.31
C ILE A 59 1.42 -8.63 15.12
N SER A 60 0.83 -8.01 16.13
CA SER A 60 -0.59 -7.66 16.08
C SER A 60 -0.79 -6.25 15.57
N ARG A 61 0.11 -5.32 15.89
CA ARG A 61 0.06 -3.91 15.48
C ARG A 61 1.46 -3.28 15.49
N VAL A 62 1.61 -2.17 14.78
CA VAL A 62 2.80 -1.31 14.85
C VAL A 62 2.40 0.07 15.32
N ILE A 63 3.11 0.60 16.32
CA ILE A 63 2.96 1.97 16.76
C ILE A 63 4.08 2.79 16.13
N ILE A 64 3.70 3.79 15.33
CA ILE A 64 4.62 4.77 14.76
C ILE A 64 4.31 6.15 15.35
N GLY A 65 5.35 6.84 15.83
CA GLY A 65 5.29 8.25 16.15
C GLY A 65 5.82 9.07 14.97
N LEU A 66 4.99 9.98 14.45
CA LEU A 66 5.38 10.95 13.43
C LEU A 66 5.42 12.36 14.03
N LYS A 67 6.49 13.11 13.72
CA LYS A 67 6.65 14.50 14.10
C LYS A 67 6.68 15.41 12.88
N THR A 68 5.97 16.52 13.01
CA THR A 68 5.97 17.63 12.05
C THR A 68 6.28 18.94 12.77
N VAL A 69 6.49 20.01 12.01
CA VAL A 69 6.70 21.36 12.55
C VAL A 69 5.52 21.83 13.43
N LYS A 70 4.30 21.34 13.15
CA LYS A 70 3.08 21.75 13.85
C LYS A 70 2.74 20.89 15.07
N GLY A 71 3.37 19.73 15.22
CA GLY A 71 3.10 18.81 16.33
C GLY A 71 3.46 17.36 16.02
N THR A 72 3.20 16.51 17.00
CA THR A 72 3.48 15.06 16.96
C THR A 72 2.18 14.28 16.94
N LYS A 73 2.13 13.19 16.17
CA LYS A 73 0.98 12.28 16.11
C LYS A 73 1.48 10.84 16.19
N GLN A 74 0.88 10.05 17.07
CA GLN A 74 1.08 8.60 17.09
C GLN A 74 -0.01 7.93 16.25
N LEU A 75 0.41 7.01 15.39
CA LEU A 75 -0.43 6.20 14.53
C LEU A 75 -0.28 4.73 14.91
N LYS A 76 -1.40 4.02 14.91
CA LYS A 76 -1.43 2.57 15.07
C LYS A 76 -1.69 1.99 13.69
N LEU A 77 -0.71 1.29 13.16
CA LEU A 77 -0.70 0.71 11.83
C LEU A 77 -0.93 -0.80 11.90
N ASP A 78 -1.48 -1.34 10.81
CA ASP A 78 -1.72 -2.76 10.64
C ASP A 78 -0.38 -3.51 10.52
N PRO A 79 -0.28 -4.76 11.01
CA PRO A 79 0.95 -5.55 10.94
C PRO A 79 1.45 -5.79 9.51
N THR A 80 0.59 -5.75 8.48
CA THR A 80 1.02 -5.83 7.08
C THR A 80 1.98 -4.70 6.66
N ILE A 81 1.87 -3.54 7.32
CA ILE A 81 2.70 -2.37 7.06
C ILE A 81 4.10 -2.54 7.68
N TYR A 82 4.23 -3.38 8.71
CA TYR A 82 5.51 -3.64 9.38
C TYR A 82 6.56 -4.24 8.44
N ASP A 83 6.15 -5.19 7.59
CA ASP A 83 7.05 -5.87 6.67
C ASP A 83 7.62 -4.89 5.63
N ALA A 84 6.80 -3.93 5.19
CA ALA A 84 7.23 -2.88 4.28
C ALA A 84 8.25 -1.93 4.94
N LEU A 85 8.02 -1.53 6.19
CA LEU A 85 8.95 -0.70 6.97
C LEU A 85 10.31 -1.39 7.16
N ILE A 86 10.32 -2.70 7.46
CA ILE A 86 11.56 -3.48 7.57
C ILE A 86 12.28 -3.54 6.23
N LYS A 87 11.54 -3.80 5.15
CA LYS A 87 12.11 -3.92 3.82
C LYS A 87 12.77 -2.62 3.35
N GLU A 88 12.18 -1.49 3.70
CA GLU A 88 12.72 -0.16 3.41
C GLU A 88 13.74 0.33 4.44
N THR A 89 14.00 -0.46 5.48
CA THR A 89 14.99 -0.18 6.53
C THR A 89 14.76 1.16 7.23
N VAL A 90 13.50 1.51 7.47
CA VAL A 90 13.10 2.76 8.11
C VAL A 90 13.61 2.81 9.56
N ALA A 91 14.28 3.90 9.91
CA ALA A 91 14.82 4.16 11.23
C ALA A 91 14.23 5.42 11.86
N VAL A 92 14.44 5.56 13.17
CA VAL A 92 14.09 6.79 13.90
C VAL A 92 14.93 7.95 13.37
N GLY A 93 14.28 9.04 12.99
CA GLY A 93 14.88 10.22 12.35
C GLY A 93 14.62 10.30 10.84
N ASP A 94 14.11 9.25 10.22
CA ASP A 94 13.76 9.27 8.80
C ASP A 94 12.46 10.03 8.56
N VAL A 95 12.38 10.73 7.42
CA VAL A 95 11.16 11.41 6.99
C VAL A 95 10.43 10.49 6.03
N ILE A 96 9.25 10.04 6.44
CA ILE A 96 8.45 9.07 5.69
C ILE A 96 7.07 9.63 5.35
N TYR A 97 6.47 9.02 4.34
CA TYR A 97 5.12 9.26 3.90
C TYR A 97 4.31 7.97 4.06
N ILE A 98 3.13 8.05 4.66
CA ILE A 98 2.26 6.90 4.91
C ILE A 98 0.87 7.19 4.35
N GLU A 99 0.43 6.37 3.39
CA GLU A 99 -0.95 6.38 2.93
C GLU A 99 -1.83 5.54 3.87
N ALA A 100 -2.85 6.17 4.45
CA ALA A 100 -3.65 5.57 5.52
C ALA A 100 -4.44 4.31 5.12
N SER A 101 -4.77 4.14 3.83
CA SER A 101 -5.63 3.05 3.35
C SER A 101 -4.88 1.87 2.74
N SER A 102 -3.68 2.09 2.21
CA SER A 102 -2.93 1.08 1.45
C SER A 102 -1.63 0.67 2.13
N GLY A 103 -1.14 1.44 3.11
CA GLY A 103 0.13 1.15 3.77
C GLY A 103 1.33 1.23 2.82
N CYS A 104 1.15 1.88 1.66
CA CYS A 104 2.22 2.10 0.71
C CYS A 104 3.11 3.24 1.24
N PHE A 105 4.41 2.95 1.29
CA PHE A 105 5.50 3.89 1.52
C PHE A 105 6.02 4.44 0.19
#